data_AF-A0AAP2ZSL7-F1
#
_entry.id   AF-A0AAP2ZSL7-F1
#
_cell.length_a   1.000
_cell.length_b   1.000
_cell.length_c   1.000
_cell.angle_alpha   90.00
_cell.angle_beta   90.00
_cell.angle_gamma   90.00
#
_symmetry.space_group_name_H-M   'P 1'
#
loop_
_entity.id
_entity.type
_entity.pdbx_description
1 polymer ?
#
loop_
_entity_poly.entity_id
_entity_poly.type
_entity_poly.pdbx_seq_one_letter_code
_entity_poly.pdbx_strand_id
1 'polypeptide(L)'
;MNGQLLNIYVSPKGQNKAGEDFGGQDKIQLLGDVSLPNGETRKDMFTLTAHNVSDFNQHIGKEITVPVGAIANGKVVTFFIPKGSVPTVKTVPIQNPSNRSASI
;
A
#
# COMPACT_ATOMS: atom_id res chain seq x y z
N MET A 1 -6.25 2.29 -3.09
CA MET A 1 -5.61 0.96 -3.08
C MET A 1 -5.81 0.34 -1.71
N ASN A 2 -6.05 -0.97 -1.67
CA ASN A 2 -6.22 -1.74 -0.44
C ASN A 2 -5.09 -2.76 -0.32
N GLY A 3 -4.60 -3.01 0.88
CA GLY A 3 -3.66 -4.09 1.14
C GLY A 3 -3.09 -4.04 2.55
N GLN A 4 -2.30 -5.05 2.88
CA GLN A 4 -1.59 -5.12 4.15
C GLN A 4 -0.31 -4.30 4.09
N LEU A 5 -0.12 -3.36 5.01
CA LEU A 5 1.12 -2.59 5.11
C LEU A 5 2.21 -3.47 5.69
N LEU A 6 3.24 -3.78 4.91
CA LEU A 6 4.32 -4.68 5.33
C LEU A 6 5.59 -3.96 5.76
N ASN A 7 5.91 -2.86 5.11
CA ASN A 7 7.20 -2.20 5.34
C ASN A 7 7.14 -0.70 5.05
N ILE A 8 8.03 0.04 5.71
CA ILE A 8 8.28 1.47 5.53
C ILE A 8 9.80 1.65 5.49
N TYR A 9 10.31 2.35 4.48
CA TYR A 9 11.75 2.59 4.33
C TYR A 9 12.04 3.87 3.55
N VAL A 10 13.27 4.38 3.69
CA VAL A 10 13.78 5.48 2.84
C VAL A 10 14.54 4.88 1.67
N SER A 11 14.22 5.28 0.44
CA SER A 11 14.96 4.79 -0.73
C SER A 11 16.41 5.29 -0.71
N PRO A 12 17.38 4.46 -1.14
CA PRO A 12 18.78 4.86 -1.17
C PRO A 12 18.98 6.07 -2.08
N LYS A 13 19.85 6.99 -1.65
CA LYS A 13 20.26 8.15 -2.45
C LYS A 13 21.41 7.78 -3.39
N GLY A 14 21.44 8.34 -4.58
CA GLY A 14 22.53 8.16 -5.53
C GLY A 14 22.44 9.12 -6.72
N GLN A 15 23.36 9.01 -7.66
CA GLN A 15 23.35 9.75 -8.93
C GLN A 15 23.26 8.80 -10.12
N ASN A 16 22.47 9.17 -11.12
CA ASN A 16 22.39 8.41 -12.36
C ASN A 16 23.62 8.69 -13.26
N LYS A 17 23.71 8.02 -14.42
CA LYS A 17 24.82 8.20 -15.37
C LYS A 17 24.93 9.63 -15.94
N ALA A 18 23.87 10.43 -15.81
CA ALA A 18 23.83 11.83 -16.24
C ALA A 18 24.18 12.81 -15.09
N GLY A 19 24.49 12.31 -13.88
CA GLY A 19 24.80 13.13 -12.71
C GLY A 19 23.57 13.65 -11.96
N GLU A 20 22.36 13.19 -12.29
CA GLU A 20 21.13 13.62 -11.60
C GLU A 20 20.91 12.79 -10.33
N ASP A 21 20.64 13.46 -9.21
CA ASP A 21 20.33 12.83 -7.93
C ASP A 21 18.99 12.07 -7.99
N PHE A 22 18.96 10.88 -7.41
CA PHE A 22 17.75 10.08 -7.24
C PHE A 22 17.65 9.51 -5.83
N GLY A 23 16.42 9.15 -5.44
CA GLY A 23 16.13 8.47 -4.18
C GLY A 23 15.98 9.42 -2.98
N GLY A 24 16.20 8.90 -1.77
CA GLY A 24 16.00 9.64 -0.52
C GLY A 24 14.53 9.91 -0.18
N GLN A 25 13.61 9.22 -0.85
CA GLN A 25 12.17 9.38 -0.67
C GLN A 25 11.67 8.33 0.30
N ASP A 26 10.71 8.72 1.14
CA ASP A 26 9.99 7.76 1.94
C ASP A 26 9.11 6.85 1.08
N LYS A 27 9.15 5.56 1.39
CA LYS A 27 8.43 4.50 0.68
C LYS A 27 7.65 3.66 1.68
N ILE A 28 6.49 3.21 1.25
CA ILE A 28 5.74 2.15 1.92
C ILE A 28 5.54 0.98 0.97
N GLN A 29 5.45 -0.23 1.52
CA GLN A 29 5.17 -1.44 0.75
C GLN A 29 3.85 -2.08 1.21
N LEU A 30 2.92 -2.22 0.28
CA LEU A 30 1.61 -2.82 0.49
C LEU A 30 1.50 -4.15 -0.26
N LEU A 31 1.12 -5.20 0.45
CA LEU A 31 0.71 -6.45 -0.19
C LEU A 31 -0.76 -6.33 -0.56
N GLY A 32 -1.04 -6.23 -1.86
CA GLY A 32 -2.38 -6.10 -2.41
C GLY A 32 -2.77 -7.26 -3.30
N ASP A 33 -4.06 -7.31 -3.65
CA ASP A 33 -4.63 -8.27 -4.59
C ASP A 33 -4.75 -7.67 -5.99
N VAL A 34 -4.33 -8.45 -6.99
CA VAL A 34 -4.50 -8.15 -8.42
C VAL A 34 -5.39 -9.21 -9.04
N SER A 35 -6.55 -8.78 -9.54
CA SER A 35 -7.43 -9.65 -10.31
C SER A 35 -6.81 -9.96 -11.67
N LEU A 36 -6.76 -11.23 -12.00
CA LEU A 36 -6.24 -11.72 -13.28
C LEU A 36 -7.40 -11.99 -14.27
N PRO A 37 -7.15 -11.94 -15.59
CA PRO A 37 -8.20 -12.18 -16.59
C PRO A 37 -8.86 -13.56 -16.52
N ASN A 38 -8.18 -14.56 -15.95
CA ASN A 38 -8.71 -15.90 -15.72
C ASN A 38 -9.60 -15.99 -14.47
N GLY A 39 -9.87 -14.88 -13.78
CA GLY A 39 -10.70 -14.82 -12.57
C GLY A 39 -9.95 -15.15 -11.28
N GLU A 40 -8.67 -15.51 -11.34
CA GLU A 40 -7.85 -15.71 -10.15
C GLU A 40 -7.37 -14.38 -9.55
N THR A 41 -6.85 -14.45 -8.34
CA THR A 41 -6.23 -13.32 -7.65
C THR A 41 -4.78 -13.62 -7.36
N ARG A 42 -3.88 -12.72 -7.79
CA ARG A 42 -2.46 -12.76 -7.46
C ARG A 42 -2.17 -11.74 -6.37
N LYS A 43 -1.41 -12.15 -5.36
CA LYS A 43 -0.81 -11.21 -4.39
C LYS A 43 0.36 -10.47 -5.05
N ASP A 44 0.38 -9.16 -4.95
CA ASP A 44 1.45 -8.33 -5.51
C ASP A 44 1.93 -7.29 -4.50
N MET A 45 3.22 -6.96 -4.58
CA MET A 45 3.84 -5.97 -3.70
C MET A 45 3.87 -4.61 -4.37
N PHE A 46 3.10 -3.67 -3.84
CA PHE A 46 3.05 -2.30 -4.32
C PHE A 46 3.96 -1.42 -3.48
N THR A 47 4.94 -0.79 -4.13
CA THR A 47 5.78 0.22 -3.49
C THR A 47 5.25 1.61 -3.83
N LEU A 48 4.84 2.37 -2.82
CA LEU A 48 4.29 3.71 -2.96
C LEU A 48 5.24 4.74 -2.37
N THR A 49 5.37 5.89 -3.04
CA THR A 49 6.04 7.06 -2.44
C THR A 49 5.12 7.73 -1.44
N ALA A 50 5.58 7.92 -0.21
CA ALA A 50 4.83 8.62 0.84
C ALA A 50 5.49 9.97 1.14
N HIS A 51 4.68 10.97 1.50
CA HIS A 51 5.20 12.28 1.91
C HIS A 51 5.34 12.41 3.43
N ASN A 52 4.55 11.66 4.20
CA ASN A 52 4.63 11.61 5.65
C ASN A 52 4.42 10.16 6.10
N VAL A 53 5.50 9.45 6.41
CA VAL A 53 5.40 8.05 6.87
C VAL A 53 4.96 7.89 8.32
N SER A 54 5.00 8.97 9.11
CA SER A 54 4.57 8.95 10.51
C SER A 54 3.11 8.50 10.64
N ASP A 55 2.27 8.88 9.67
CA ASP A 55 0.85 8.51 9.61
C ASP A 55 0.64 7.00 9.35
N PHE A 56 1.69 6.26 8.96
CA PHE A 56 1.65 4.85 8.57
C PHE A 56 2.31 3.91 9.59
N ASN A 57 3.24 4.41 10.41
CA ASN A 57 4.05 3.58 11.32
C ASN A 57 3.21 2.66 12.24
N GLN A 58 2.11 3.18 12.78
CA GLN A 58 1.21 2.43 13.68
C GLN A 58 0.32 1.39 12.96
N HIS A 59 0.40 1.32 11.63
CA HIS A 59 -0.44 0.46 10.79
C HIS A 59 0.33 -0.67 10.13
N ILE A 60 1.63 -0.85 10.42
CA ILE A 60 2.39 -2.00 9.96
C ILE A 60 1.70 -3.30 10.43
N GLY A 61 1.57 -4.26 9.51
CA GLY A 61 0.87 -5.52 9.69
C GLY A 61 -0.66 -5.43 9.54
N LYS A 62 -1.26 -4.23 9.44
CA LYS A 62 -2.71 -4.05 9.32
C LYS A 62 -3.13 -3.94 7.85
N GLU A 63 -4.36 -4.34 7.59
CA GLU A 63 -5.04 -4.09 6.33
C GLU A 63 -5.47 -2.61 6.28
N ILE A 64 -4.97 -1.87 5.30
CA ILE A 64 -5.26 -0.44 5.13
C ILE A 64 -5.78 -0.11 3.73
N THR A 65 -6.47 1.02 3.65
CA THR A 65 -6.88 1.67 2.41
C THR A 65 -6.17 3.02 2.30
N VAL A 66 -5.57 3.27 1.15
CA VAL A 66 -4.84 4.52 0.87
C VAL A 66 -5.22 5.08 -0.51
N PRO A 67 -5.38 6.40 -0.67
CA PRO A 67 -5.46 7.01 -1.98
C PRO A 67 -4.10 6.90 -2.70
N VAL A 68 -4.14 6.61 -3.99
CA VAL A 68 -2.93 6.41 -4.81
C VAL A 68 -3.06 7.23 -6.08
N GLY A 69 -2.05 8.05 -6.35
CA GLY A 69 -1.80 8.63 -7.65
C GLY A 69 -0.75 7.83 -8.43
N ALA A 70 -0.76 7.95 -9.75
CA ALA A 70 0.21 7.34 -10.63
C ALA A 70 0.73 8.38 -11.63
N ILE A 71 2.05 8.39 -11.85
CA ILE A 71 2.70 9.18 -12.91
C ILE A 71 3.38 8.19 -13.84
N ALA A 72 3.03 8.24 -15.12
CA ALA A 72 3.70 7.45 -16.15
C ALA A 72 4.79 8.30 -16.82
N ASN A 73 6.00 7.75 -16.90
CA ASN A 73 7.09 8.31 -17.70
C ASN A 73 7.63 7.20 -18.61
N GLY A 74 7.27 7.27 -19.90
CA GLY A 74 7.54 6.21 -20.86
C GLY A 74 6.91 4.89 -20.44
N LYS A 75 7.75 3.88 -20.20
CA LYS A 75 7.32 2.53 -19.76
C LYS A 75 7.28 2.35 -18.25
N VAL A 76 7.67 3.37 -17.48
CA VAL A 76 7.75 3.29 -16.01
C VAL A 76 6.56 4.00 -15.41
N VAL A 77 5.83 3.32 -14.52
CA VAL A 77 4.75 3.90 -13.73
C VAL A 77 5.24 4.05 -12.29
N THR A 78 5.22 5.27 -11.79
CA THR A 78 5.53 5.57 -10.38
C THR A 78 4.25 5.81 -9.62
N PHE A 79 4.06 5.06 -8.54
CA PHE A 79 2.93 5.24 -7.64
C PHE A 79 3.31 6.11 -6.44
N PHE A 80 2.39 6.97 -6.02
CA PHE A 80 2.58 7.88 -4.89
C PHE A 80 1.29 8.10 -4.12
N ILE A 81 1.43 8.50 -2.86
CA ILE A 81 0.33 8.88 -1.99
C ILE A 81 0.19 10.40 -2.09
N PRO A 82 -0.99 10.94 -2.47
CA PRO A 82 -1.20 12.38 -2.52
C PRO A 82 -0.92 13.04 -1.16
N LYS A 83 -0.30 14.23 -1.18
CA LYS A 83 0.01 15.00 0.04
C LYS A 83 -1.23 15.21 0.90
N GLY A 84 -1.06 15.10 2.22
CA GLY A 84 -2.16 15.26 3.19
C GLY A 84 -3.09 14.05 3.31
N SER A 85 -2.85 12.97 2.57
CA SER A 85 -3.63 11.75 2.69
C SER A 85 -3.23 10.94 3.91
N VAL A 86 -4.22 10.38 4.60
CA VAL A 86 -4.03 9.48 5.75
C VAL A 86 -4.58 8.07 5.43
N PRO A 87 -3.96 7.01 5.96
CA PRO A 87 -4.47 5.66 5.79
C PRO A 87 -5.75 5.43 6.60
N THR A 88 -6.65 4.61 6.06
CA THR A 88 -7.82 4.11 6.80
C THR A 88 -7.67 2.61 7.04
N VAL A 89 -7.77 2.18 8.30
CA VAL A 89 -7.70 0.75 8.66
C VAL A 89 -9.00 0.07 8.24
N LYS A 90 -8.91 -1.06 7.53
CA LYS A 90 -10.08 -1.91 7.32
C LYS A 90 -10.38 -2.67 8.60
N THR A 91 -11.35 -2.20 9.36
CA THR A 91 -11.92 -2.99 10.45
C THR A 91 -12.66 -4.16 9.83
N VAL A 92 -12.20 -5.39 10.05
CA VAL A 92 -13.01 -6.58 9.77
C VAL A 92 -14.19 -6.53 10.74
N PRO A 93 -15.45 -6.47 10.27
CA PRO A 93 -16.59 -6.59 11.17
C PRO A 93 -16.47 -7.94 11.89
N ILE A 94 -16.38 -7.91 13.21
CA ILE A 94 -16.50 -9.10 14.05
C ILE A 94 -17.84 -9.77 13.67
N GLN A 95 -17.78 -10.88 12.95
CA GLN A 95 -18.99 -11.66 12.64
C GLN A 95 -19.57 -12.13 13.97
N ASN A 96 -20.76 -11.63 14.30
CA ASN A 96 -21.46 -11.95 15.54
C ASN A 96 -21.75 -13.47 15.60
N PRO A 97 -21.22 -14.22 16.59
CA PRO A 97 -21.39 -15.68 16.65
C PRO A 97 -22.79 -16.12 17.11
N SER A 98 -23.78 -15.23 17.25
CA SER A 98 -25.07 -15.54 17.87
C SER A 98 -26.08 -16.29 16.97
N ASN A 99 -25.64 -17.12 16.02
CA ASN A 99 -26.54 -17.96 15.21
C ASN A 99 -26.24 -19.46 15.32
N ARG A 100 -25.97 -19.94 16.55
CA ARG A 100 -26.00 -21.37 16.88
C ARG A 100 -26.73 -21.57 18.21
N SER A 101 -28.06 -21.65 18.18
CA SER A 101 -28.92 -22.41 19.11
C SER A 101 -30.37 -21.96 18.97
N ALA A 102 -31.05 -22.49 17.96
CA ALA A 102 -32.51 -22.65 17.99
C ALA A 102 -32.85 -23.82 17.06
N SER A 103 -32.40 -25.01 17.44
CA SER A 103 -32.90 -26.26 16.93
C SER A 103 -32.75 -27.25 18.07
N ILE A 104 -33.85 -27.48 18.78
CA ILE A 104 -34.40 -28.71 19.37
C ILE A 104 -35.56 -28.27 20.28
#